data_AF-A0A9D5ZSY1-F1
#
_entry.id   AF-A0A9D5ZSY1-F1
#
_cell.length_a   1.000
_cell.length_b   1.000
_cell.length_c   1.000
_cell.angle_alpha   90.00
_cell.angle_beta   90.00
_cell.angle_gamma   90.00
#
_symmetry.space_group_name_H-M   'P 1'
#
loop_
_entity.id
_entity.type
_entity.pdbx_description
1 polymer ?
#
loop_
_entity_poly.entity_id
_entity_poly.type
_entity_poly.pdbx_seq_one_letter_code
_entity_poly.pdbx_strand_id
1 'polypeptide(L)' 'MSIGISIVRQYSEKVKPPRTVFLRWPFGHPLGEPFNINQQRAVLKEVFKALDEIKIAGSIIDLPFRWKRHQY' A
#
# COMPACT_ATOMS: atom_id res chain seq x y z
N MET A 1 -13.72 -9.83 -2.29
CA MET A 1 -12.25 -9.95 -2.34
C MET A 1 -11.64 -8.73 -1.67
N SER A 2 -10.76 -8.89 -0.67
CA SER A 2 -10.17 -7.79 0.11
C SER A 2 -8.67 -7.67 -0.15
N ILE A 3 -8.11 -6.48 0.12
CA ILE A 3 -6.68 -6.19 0.10
C ILE A 3 -6.33 -5.29 1.28
N GLY A 4 -5.19 -5.56 1.92
CA GLY A 4 -4.67 -4.74 3.01
C GLY A 4 -3.68 -3.69 2.51
N ILE A 5 -3.70 -2.52 3.14
CA ILE A 5 -2.67 -1.49 3.00
C ILE A 5 -1.89 -1.47 4.30
N SER A 6 -0.58 -1.70 4.24
CA SER A 6 0.27 -1.76 5.42
C SER A 6 1.40 -0.76 5.36
N ILE A 7 1.72 -0.20 6.52
CA ILE A 7 2.90 0.65 6.74
C ILE A 7 3.93 -0.02 7.66
N VAL A 8 3.68 -1.27 8.07
CA VAL A 8 4.61 -2.07 8.88
C VAL A 8 4.81 -3.45 8.28
N ARG A 9 5.94 -3.65 7.60
CA ARG A 9 6.23 -4.87 6.86
C ARG A 9 6.29 -6.11 7.74
N GLN A 10 6.95 -6.01 8.89
CA GLN A 10 7.15 -7.14 9.80
C GLN A 10 5.83 -7.77 10.29
N TYR A 11 4.77 -6.96 10.47
CA TYR A 11 3.46 -7.49 10.84
C TYR A 11 2.76 -8.15 9.65
N SER A 12 2.85 -7.55 8.46
CA SER A 12 2.27 -8.12 7.24
C SER A 12 2.85 -9.49 6.89
N GLU A 13 4.17 -9.66 7.07
CA GLU A 13 4.86 -10.94 6.83
C GLU A 13 4.46 -12.03 7.84
N LYS A 14 4.12 -11.65 9.08
CA LYS A 14 3.67 -12.57 10.13
C LYS A 14 2.21 -12.98 9.96
N VAL A 15 1.33 -12.02 9.69
CA VAL A 15 -0.12 -12.25 9.59
C VAL A 15 -0.51 -12.87 8.23
N LYS A 16 0.30 -12.63 7.19
CA LYS A 16 0.10 -13.14 5.82
C LYS A 16 -1.34 -12.94 5.31
N PRO A 17 -1.85 -11.69 5.26
CA PRO A 17 -3.14 -11.44 4.64
C PRO A 17 -3.14 -11.92 3.20
N PRO A 18 -4.29 -12.36 2.64
CA PRO A 18 -4.34 -12.91 1.29
C PRO A 18 -3.68 -12.00 0.24
N ARG A 19 -3.82 -10.68 0.37
CA ARG A 19 -3.22 -9.67 -0.52
C ARG A 19 -2.85 -8.44 0.29
N THR A 20 -1.63 -7.94 0.11
CA THR A 20 -1.16 -6.74 0.82
C THR A 20 -0.36 -5.85 -0.11
N VAL A 21 -0.59 -4.55 -0.06
CA VAL A 21 0.40 -3.56 -0.51
C VAL A 21 1.09 -2.94 0.69
N PHE A 22 2.38 -2.65 0.54
CA PHE A 22 3.20 -2.07 1.58
C PHE A 22 3.75 -0.70 1.16
N LEU A 23 3.67 0.27 2.08
CA LEU A 23 4.17 1.62 1.93
C LEU A 23 5.11 1.95 3.09
N ARG A 24 6.32 2.43 2.78
CA ARG A 24 7.28 2.89 3.80
C ARG A 24 6.99 4.33 4.20
N TRP A 25 5.83 4.56 4.77
CA TRP A 25 5.30 5.88 5.16
C TRP A 25 5.17 6.02 6.68
N PRO A 26 5.08 7.26 7.21
CA PRO A 26 4.91 7.46 8.65
C PRO A 26 3.61 6.84 9.17
N PHE A 27 3.65 6.47 10.45
CA PHE A 27 2.49 5.96 11.16
C PHE A 27 1.31 6.92 11.10
N GLY A 28 0.11 6.36 10.92
CA GLY A 28 -1.13 7.15 10.80
C GLY A 28 -1.44 7.68 9.40
N HIS A 29 -0.54 7.47 8.42
CA HIS A 29 -0.72 8.00 7.06
C HIS A 29 -0.62 6.92 5.95
N PRO A 30 -1.42 5.84 5.99
CA PRO A 30 -1.34 4.76 5.01
C PRO A 30 -1.80 5.17 3.59
N LEU A 31 -2.57 6.25 3.46
CA LEU A 31 -3.09 6.75 2.19
C LEU A 31 -2.41 8.05 1.72
N GLY A 32 -1.50 8.61 2.50
CA GLY A 32 -0.76 9.82 2.12
C GLY A 32 -0.93 10.95 3.13
N GLU A 33 -0.41 12.10 2.74
CA GLU A 33 -0.51 13.36 3.46
C GLU A 33 -1.98 13.80 3.57
N PRO A 34 -2.35 14.45 4.70
CA PRO A 34 -3.64 15.09 4.82
C PRO A 34 -3.88 16.04 3.65
N PHE A 35 -5.09 15.96 3.06
CA PHE A 35 -5.54 16.80 1.94
C PHE A 35 -4.75 16.67 0.62
N ASN A 36 -3.75 15.79 0.53
CA ASN A 36 -3.03 15.52 -0.72
C ASN A 36 -3.79 14.48 -1.57
N ILE A 37 -4.83 14.95 -2.26
CA ILE A 37 -5.74 14.11 -3.06
C ILE A 37 -4.98 13.34 -4.15
N ASN A 38 -3.97 13.94 -4.78
CA ASN A 38 -3.21 13.29 -5.85
C ASN A 38 -2.44 12.08 -5.33
N GLN A 39 -1.74 12.23 -4.20
CA GLN A 39 -1.04 11.14 -3.53
C GLN A 39 -2.00 10.02 -3.09
N GLN A 40 -3.15 10.39 -2.51
CA GLN A 40 -4.17 9.42 -2.10
C GLN A 40 -4.73 8.64 -3.29
N ARG A 41 -5.01 9.31 -4.40
CA ARG A 41 -5.50 8.67 -5.62
C ARG A 41 -4.44 7.76 -6.26
N ALA A 42 -3.17 8.16 -6.24
CA ALA A 42 -2.08 7.32 -6.74
C ALA A 42 -1.98 6.01 -5.95
N VAL A 43 -2.06 6.06 -4.62
CA VAL A 43 -2.08 4.84 -3.78
C VAL A 43 -3.29 3.97 -4.11
N LEU A 44 -4.48 4.54 -4.18
CA LEU A 44 -5.70 3.78 -4.46
C LEU A 44 -5.64 3.10 -5.84
N LYS A 45 -5.09 3.76 -6.86
CA LYS A 45 -4.88 3.14 -8.18
C LYS A 45 -3.98 1.90 -8.10
N GLU A 46 -2.85 2.00 -7.41
CA GLU A 46 -1.95 0.84 -7.24
C GLU A 46 -2.58 -0.26 -6.39
N VAL A 47 -3.39 0.09 -5.38
CA VAL A 47 -4.15 -0.89 -4.58
C VAL A 47 -5.13 -1.67 -5.45
N PHE A 48 -5.89 -0.98 -6.32
CA PHE A 48 -6.81 -1.64 -7.22
C PHE A 48 -6.08 -2.50 -8.25
N LYS A 49 -4.96 -2.02 -8.79
CA LYS A 49 -4.09 -2.80 -9.68
C LYS A 49 -3.57 -4.08 -9.00
N ALA A 50 -3.14 -3.96 -7.74
CA ALA A 50 -2.66 -5.08 -6.95
C ALA A 50 -3.72 -6.15 -6.66
N LEU A 51 -5.02 -5.81 -6.64
CA LEU A 51 -6.10 -6.80 -6.53
C LEU A 51 -6.09 -7.77 -7.70
N ASP A 52 -5.78 -7.29 -8.89
CA ASP A 52 -5.71 -8.09 -10.10
C ASP A 52 -4.34 -8.78 -10.25
N GLU A 53 -3.24 -8.13 -9.85
CA GLU A 53 -1.90 -8.69 -9.97
C GLU A 53 -1.62 -9.83 -8.96
N ILE A 54 -2.10 -9.72 -7.71
CA ILE A 54 -1.82 -10.72 -6.68
C ILE A 54 -2.68 -11.97 -6.91
N LYS A 55 -2.07 -12.99 -7.51
CA LYS A 55 -2.68 -14.32 -7.72
C LYS A 55 -2.38 -15.31 -6.60
N ILE A 56 -1.31 -15.11 -5.85
CA ILE A 56 -0.87 -16.01 -4.79
C ILE A 56 -1.23 -15.39 -3.43
N ALA A 57 -1.91 -16.17 -2.58
CA ALA A 57 -2.27 -15.71 -1.25
C ALA A 57 -1.02 -15.44 -0.39
N GLY A 58 -1.02 -14.33 0.35
CA GLY A 58 0.11 -13.94 1.20
C GLY A 58 1.17 -13.11 0.49
N SER A 59 1.00 -12.80 -0.80
CA SER A 59 1.91 -11.89 -1.49
C SER A 59 1.78 -10.46 -0.98
N ILE A 60 2.93 -9.79 -0.90
CA ILE A 60 3.07 -8.40 -0.50
C ILE A 60 3.75 -7.66 -1.66
N ILE A 61 3.11 -6.61 -2.17
CA ILE A 61 3.70 -5.72 -3.18
C ILE A 61 4.19 -4.45 -2.48
N ASP A 62 5.48 -4.13 -2.64
CA ASP A 62 6.05 -2.85 -2.23
C ASP A 62 5.70 -1.75 -3.23
N LEU A 63 4.98 -0.72 -2.79
CA LEU A 63 4.73 0.44 -3.64
C LEU A 63 5.95 1.37 -3.67
N PRO A 64 6.33 1.92 -4.83
CA PRO A 64 7.56 2.70 -4.99
C PRO A 64 7.47 4.13 -4.41
N PHE A 65 6.33 4.51 -3.83
CA PHE A 65 6.07 5.88 -3.40
C PHE A 65 6.88 6.31 -2.17
N ARG A 66 7.54 7.47 -2.26
CA ARG A 66 8.27 8.08 -1.13
C ARG A 66 7.48 9.22 -0.50
N TRP A 67 7.44 9.26 0.83
CA TRP A 67 6.64 10.22 1.62
C TRP A 67 6.81 11.69 1.20
N LYS A 68 8.03 12.24 1.27
CA LYS A 68 8.25 13.70 1.08
C LYS A 68 8.66 14.17 -0.32
N ARG A 69 8.79 13.27 -1.31
CA ARG A 69 9.43 13.60 -2.60
C ARG A 69 9.00 12.66 -3.72
N HIS A 70 7.72 12.67 -4.09
CA HIS A 70 7.26 12.12 -5.36
C HIS A 70 6.26 13.09 -5.98
N GLN A 71 6.37 13.33 -7.28
CA GLN A 71 5.23 13.82 -8.05
C GLN A 71 4.34 12.60 -8.33
N TYR A 72 3.05 12.72 -8.01
CA TYR A 72 2.06 11.63 -8.01
C TYR A 72 1.12 11.75 -9.20
#